data_AF-A0A352W9G0-F1
#
_entry.id   AF-A0A352W9G0-F1
#
_cell.length_a   1.000
_cell.length_b   1.000
_cell.length_c   1.000
_cell.angle_alpha   90.00
_cell.angle_beta   90.00
_cell.angle_gamma   90.00
#
_symmetry.space_group_name_H-M   'P 1'
#
loop_
_entity.id
_entity.type
_entity.pdbx_description
1 polymer ?
#
loop_
_entity_poly.entity_id
_entity_poly.type
_entity_poly.pdbx_seq_one_letter_code
_entity_poly.pdbx_strand_id
1 'polypeptide(L)'
;MKKHILLIGFMILTLVVIAGCQRKPGNNSSNGNENDGFIDPSVTLESLRGKPVFLNFWATWCGPCREELPDLQQMYLKYGDRIQFFTISA
;
A
#
# COMPACT_ATOMS: atom_id res chain seq x y z
N MET A 1 -5.61 -33.97 39.99
CA MET A 1 -6.24 -32.63 39.97
C MET A 1 -5.28 -31.55 39.45
N LYS A 2 -4.05 -31.41 39.96
CA LYS A 2 -3.05 -30.43 39.48
C LYS A 2 -2.62 -30.60 38.00
N LYS A 3 -2.54 -31.84 37.50
CA LYS A 3 -2.28 -32.15 36.08
C LYS A 3 -3.34 -31.62 35.10
N HIS A 4 -4.60 -31.55 35.53
CA HIS A 4 -5.69 -31.02 34.70
C HIS A 4 -5.69 -29.49 34.67
N ILE A 5 -5.29 -28.84 35.77
CA ILE A 5 -5.11 -27.37 35.82
C ILE A 5 -3.99 -26.92 34.87
N LEU A 6 -2.87 -27.66 34.84
CA LEU A 6 -1.77 -27.39 33.89
C LEU A 6 -2.19 -27.59 32.42
N LEU A 7 -2.95 -28.66 32.12
CA LEU A 7 -3.43 -28.94 30.77
C LEU A 7 -4.48 -27.93 30.29
N ILE A 8 -5.41 -27.52 31.15
CA ILE A 8 -6.40 -26.48 30.85
C ILE A 8 -5.71 -25.13 30.61
N GLY A 9 -4.71 -24.79 31.42
CA GLY A 9 -3.91 -23.58 31.23
C GLY A 9 -3.14 -23.56 29.91
N PHE A 10 -2.50 -24.69 29.55
CA PHE A 10 -1.81 -24.83 28.27
C PHE A 10 -2.78 -24.74 27.08
N MET A 11 -3.95 -25.39 27.19
CA MET A 11 -4.96 -25.37 26.13
C MET A 11 -5.52 -23.95 25.92
N ILE A 12 -5.82 -23.21 27.00
CA ILE A 12 -6.27 -21.81 26.93
C ILE A 12 -5.18 -20.92 26.32
N LEU A 13 -3.92 -21.10 26.71
CA LEU A 13 -2.79 -20.34 26.16
C LEU A 13 -2.64 -20.56 24.65
N THR A 14 -2.73 -21.81 24.19
CA THR A 14 -2.68 -22.12 22.75
C THR A 14 -3.86 -21.52 21.97
N LEU A 15 -5.06 -21.51 22.55
CA LEU A 15 -6.26 -20.97 21.93
C LEU A 15 -6.20 -19.44 21.79
N VAL A 16 -5.65 -18.75 22.80
CA VAL A 16 -5.40 -17.30 22.76
C VAL A 16 -4.36 -16.94 21.70
N VAL A 17 -3.30 -17.74 21.56
CA VAL A 17 -2.28 -17.53 20.51
C VAL A 17 -2.88 -17.70 19.11
N ILE A 18 -3.73 -18.71 18.90
CA ILE A 18 -4.39 -18.94 17.61
C ILE A 18 -5.40 -17.82 17.28
N ALA A 19 -6.20 -17.38 18.25
CA ALA A 19 -7.19 -16.32 18.05
C ALA A 19 -6.58 -14.92 17.93
N GLY A 20 -5.36 -14.71 18.45
CA GLY A 20 -4.65 -13.43 18.39
C GLY A 20 -4.14 -13.03 16.99
N CYS A 21 -4.08 -13.96 16.04
CA CYS A 21 -3.58 -13.71 14.69
C CYS A 21 -4.63 -13.16 13.69
N GLN A 22 -5.83 -12.76 14.13
CA GLN A 22 -6.88 -12.23 13.24
C GLN A 22 -7.36 -10.82 13.66
N ARG A 23 -6.45 -9.87 13.88
CA ARG A 23 -6.80 -8.45 13.66
C ARG A 23 -6.71 -8.18 12.17
N LYS A 24 -7.80 -8.44 11.45
CA LYS A 24 -8.00 -7.92 10.09
C LYS A 24 -8.15 -6.39 10.22
N PRO A 25 -7.27 -5.56 9.62
CA PRO A 25 -7.49 -4.12 9.60
C PRO A 25 -8.81 -3.81 8.90
N GLY A 26 -9.53 -2.84 9.46
CA GLY A 26 -10.83 -2.39 9.00
C GLY A 26 -10.82 -1.93 7.54
N ASN A 27 -11.92 -2.25 6.89
CA ASN A 27 -12.33 -1.94 5.53
C ASN A 27 -12.52 -0.43 5.28
N ASN A 28 -11.49 0.22 4.74
CA ASN A 28 -11.71 1.31 3.80
C ASN A 28 -11.35 0.78 2.41
N SER A 29 -12.36 0.64 1.54
CA SER A 29 -12.17 0.31 0.13
C SER A 29 -11.18 1.29 -0.50
N SER A 30 -9.94 0.85 -0.66
CA SER A 30 -9.10 1.31 -1.73
C SER A 30 -9.39 0.37 -2.88
N ASN A 31 -10.29 0.76 -3.79
CA ASN A 31 -10.12 0.37 -5.18
C ASN A 31 -8.93 1.18 -5.71
N GLY A 32 -7.74 0.82 -5.21
CA GLY A 32 -6.46 1.28 -5.68
C GLY A 32 -5.74 0.00 -6.04
N ASN A 33 -5.60 -0.23 -7.34
CA ASN A 33 -4.61 -1.12 -7.87
C ASN A 33 -3.27 -0.85 -7.14
N GLU A 34 -2.85 -1.84 -6.35
CA GLU A 34 -1.64 -1.88 -5.51
C GLU A 34 -0.36 -1.89 -6.36
N ASN A 35 -0.21 -0.86 -7.21
CA ASN A 35 1.04 -0.49 -7.86
C ASN A 35 1.45 0.82 -7.20
N ASP A 36 2.16 0.65 -6.10
CA ASP A 36 2.95 1.61 -5.35
C ASP A 36 4.03 2.25 -6.25
N GLY A 37 3.60 3.10 -7.19
CA GLY A 37 4.48 3.94 -7.99
C GLY A 37 5.25 3.23 -9.12
N PHE A 38 5.21 1.91 -9.20
CA PHE A 38 5.82 1.16 -10.30
C PHE A 38 4.84 1.00 -11.48
N ILE A 39 5.30 1.30 -12.70
CA ILE A 39 4.49 1.06 -13.91
C ILE A 39 4.38 -0.46 -14.09
N ASP A 40 3.17 -1.00 -13.99
CA ASP A 40 2.90 -2.38 -14.38
C ASP A 40 3.28 -2.55 -15.87
N PRO A 41 4.16 -3.52 -16.21
CA PRO A 41 4.60 -3.74 -17.59
C PRO A 41 3.46 -4.09 -18.57
N SER A 42 2.26 -4.39 -18.08
CA SER A 42 1.05 -4.59 -18.88
C SER A 42 0.27 -3.30 -19.22
N VAL A 43 0.66 -2.16 -18.66
CA VAL A 43 0.04 -0.85 -18.97
C VAL A 43 0.33 -0.45 -20.40
N THR A 44 -0.72 -0.08 -21.14
CA THR A 44 -0.62 0.39 -22.53
C THR A 44 -1.07 1.85 -22.64
N LEU A 45 -0.61 2.56 -23.66
CA LEU A 45 -1.08 3.95 -23.90
C LEU A 45 -2.59 4.01 -24.17
N GLU A 46 -3.16 2.96 -24.73
CA GLU A 46 -4.58 2.86 -25.00
C GLU A 46 -5.40 2.80 -23.70
N SER A 47 -4.94 2.05 -22.70
CA SER A 47 -5.60 1.98 -21.39
C SER A 47 -5.51 3.28 -20.57
N LEU A 48 -4.60 4.20 -20.94
CA LEU A 48 -4.46 5.50 -20.28
C LEU A 48 -5.34 6.60 -20.88
N ARG A 49 -6.05 6.34 -21.99
CA ARG A 49 -6.94 7.33 -22.59
C ARG A 49 -8.12 7.66 -21.68
N GLY A 50 -8.58 8.91 -21.72
CA GLY A 50 -9.80 9.36 -21.03
C GLY A 50 -9.61 9.89 -19.61
N LYS A 51 -8.43 9.74 -19.00
CA LYS A 51 -8.08 10.37 -17.71
C LYS A 51 -6.71 11.06 -17.82
N PRO A 52 -6.56 12.31 -17.34
CA PRO A 52 -5.25 12.98 -17.33
C PRO A 52 -4.18 12.15 -16.61
N VAL A 53 -2.96 12.18 -17.15
CA VAL A 53 -1.81 11.44 -16.64
C VAL A 53 -0.75 12.42 -16.17
N PHE A 54 -0.29 12.25 -14.93
CA PHE A 54 0.90 12.89 -14.40
C PHE A 54 2.04 11.89 -14.42
N LEU A 55 3.13 12.24 -15.09
CA LEU A 55 4.31 11.41 -15.26
C LEU A 55 5.51 12.08 -14.58
N ASN A 56 6.15 11.38 -13.66
CA ASN A 56 7.34 11.87 -12.95
C ASN A 56 8.55 10.99 -13.25
N PHE A 57 9.66 11.62 -13.64
CA PHE A 57 10.94 10.95 -13.85
C PHE A 57 11.83 11.24 -12.64
N TRP A 58 12.34 10.21 -12.00
CA TRP A 58 13.10 10.38 -10.75
C TRP A 58 14.21 9.34 -10.58
N ALA A 59 15.08 9.61 -9.60
CA ALA A 59 16.09 8.66 -9.16
C ALA A 59 16.46 8.92 -7.71
N THR A 60 17.00 7.92 -7.01
CA THR A 60 17.42 8.05 -5.61
C THR A 60 18.57 9.04 -5.42
N TRP A 61 19.40 9.22 -6.44
CA TRP A 61 20.51 10.16 -6.50
C TRP A 61 20.11 11.56 -6.99
N CYS A 62 18.84 11.76 -7.40
CA CYS A 62 18.35 13.06 -7.84
C CYS A 62 17.97 13.93 -6.63
N GLY A 63 18.86 14.86 -6.27
CA GLY A 63 18.63 15.87 -5.23
C GLY A 63 17.31 16.65 -5.40
N PRO A 64 17.10 17.36 -6.53
CA PRO A 64 15.88 18.14 -6.71
C PRO A 64 14.61 17.29 -6.71
N CYS A 65 14.63 16.09 -7.29
CA CYS A 65 13.48 15.19 -7.27
C CYS A 65 13.04 14.84 -5.84
N ARG A 66 13.99 14.68 -4.91
CA ARG A 66 13.68 14.43 -3.49
C ARG A 66 13.08 15.64 -2.79
N GLU A 67 13.54 16.83 -3.15
CA GLU A 67 13.01 18.09 -2.61
C GLU A 67 11.57 18.33 -3.07
N GLU A 68 11.19 17.84 -4.26
CA GLU A 68 9.84 17.96 -4.82
C GLU A 68 8.84 16.93 -4.25
N LEU A 69 9.30 15.84 -3.62
CA LEU A 69 8.43 14.78 -3.11
C LEU A 69 7.30 15.25 -2.17
N PRO A 70 7.51 16.19 -1.23
CA PRO A 70 6.44 16.68 -0.36
C PRO A 70 5.32 17.38 -1.14
N ASP A 71 5.65 18.09 -2.20
CA ASP A 71 4.67 18.78 -3.05
C ASP A 71 3.93 17.78 -3.95
N LEU A 72 4.65 16.77 -4.47
CA LEU A 72 4.06 15.65 -5.21
C LEU A 72 3.06 14.87 -4.34
N GLN A 73 3.39 14.64 -3.07
CA GLN A 73 2.49 13.99 -2.12
C GLN A 73 1.21 14.83 -1.91
N GLN A 74 1.34 16.14 -1.74
CA GLN A 74 0.19 17.04 -1.62
C GLN A 74 -0.68 17.04 -2.88
N MET A 75 -0.06 17.05 -4.07
CA MET A 75 -0.79 16.91 -5.33
C MET A 75 -1.52 15.57 -5.42
N TYR A 76 -0.87 14.47 -5.06
CA TYR A 76 -1.50 13.14 -5.06
C TYR A 76 -2.73 13.10 -4.13
N LEU A 77 -2.60 13.60 -2.90
CA LEU A 77 -3.71 13.66 -1.95
C LEU A 77 -4.88 14.52 -2.46
N LYS A 78 -4.61 15.57 -3.23
CA LYS A 78 -5.64 16.50 -3.75
C LYS A 78 -6.27 16.05 -5.08
N TYR A 79 -5.54 15.27 -5.88
CA TYR A 79 -5.90 14.99 -7.27
C TYR A 79 -5.83 13.51 -7.67
N GLY A 80 -5.43 12.57 -6.81
CA GLY A 80 -5.27 11.15 -7.15
C GLY A 80 -6.53 10.49 -7.73
N ASP A 81 -7.71 10.92 -7.29
CA ASP A 81 -8.98 10.42 -7.85
C ASP A 81 -9.22 10.92 -9.29
N ARG A 82 -8.63 12.07 -9.65
CA ARG A 82 -8.85 12.77 -10.93
C ARG A 82 -7.71 12.61 -11.94
N ILE A 83 -6.49 12.36 -11.47
CA ILE A 83 -5.28 12.27 -12.28
C ILE A 83 -4.61 10.92 -11.99
N GLN A 84 -4.13 10.23 -13.02
CA GLN A 84 -3.34 9.02 -12.83
C GLN A 84 -1.88 9.39 -12.64
N PHE A 85 -1.26 8.94 -11.56
CA PHE A 85 0.15 9.21 -11.26
C PHE A 85 1.00 8.02 -11.65
N PHE A 86 2.01 8.25 -12.48
CA PHE A 86 3.01 7.25 -12.86
C PHE A 86 4.41 7.81 -12.60
N THR A 87 5.32 6.95 -12.14
CA THR A 87 6.73 7.31 -11.95
C THR A 87 7.63 6.41 -12.79
N ILE A 88 8.66 6.99 -13.37
CA ILE A 88 9.71 6.28 -14.09
C ILE A 88 11.01 6.51 -13.33
N SER A 89 11.53 5.45 -12.73
CA SER A 89 12.84 5.46 -12.11
C SER A 89 13.94 5.27 -13.16
N ALA A 90 14.99 6.09 -13.10
CA ALA A 90 16.23 5.91 -13.84
C ALA A 90 17.27 5.12 -13.03
#